data_AF-A0A9W7MQU5-F1
#
_entry.id   AF-A0A9W7MQU5-F1
#
_cell.length_a   1.000
_cell.length_b   1.000
_cell.length_c   1.000
_cell.angle_alpha   90.00
_cell.angle_beta   90.00
_cell.angle_gamma   90.00
#
_symmetry.space_group_name_H-M   'P 1'
#
loop_
_entity.id
_entity.type
_entity.pdbx_description
1 polymer ?
#
loop_
_entity_poly.entity_id
_entity_poly.type
_entity_poly.pdbx_seq_one_letter_code
_entity_poly.pdbx_strand_id
1 'polypeptide(L)'
;MFIPVDLKQTVQVDKDLQIRAYYAGHVIGAAMFYAKVGDAAMVYTGDYNMTPDRHLGAAQIDRLQLDLLITESTYATTVRDSRYGREREFLKAVHNCVAAGGKVLIPTFALGRAQELCILLEDYWERMNLKVPIYFSAGLTIQANMYYKMLINWTSQKIKETYATHNAFDFKNVRNFDRSLINAPGPCVLFATPGMIVGGFSLEVFMQWAPSENNLVTLPGYCVAGTIGHKLMSGKPTKIDLDKDTQIDVRCQIHQLSFSPHTDAKGIMDLVKFLSPKHAILVHGEKPKMATLKERIQSELGIRCYFPANNETVTIPLTQYVKADASNTFIRSCLNPNFKFSTCSSVDNSYLDSNESKAVSRLSVSDDRVSEGILVVGKGKKAKVIHQDELLNTFGEKKHEIQFAYCFPMHMTRTEDIPSASDLLRGLEKCTLISRLSTILSNELSGGNILDLGEQLQVESFRVSVCSSDNCPHRLSGSFQNNSELVFFCCCWSVADEKLAWKIISIMKGSTLQTT
;
A
#
# COMPACT_ATOMS: atom_id res chain seq x y z
N MET A 1 -28.25 -1.45 22.68
CA MET A 1 -27.24 -2.30 23.36
C MET A 1 -25.90 -2.02 22.70
N PHE A 2 -24.87 -1.70 23.47
CA PHE A 2 -23.51 -1.46 22.95
C PHE A 2 -22.62 -2.65 23.30
N ILE A 3 -21.74 -3.05 22.39
CA ILE A 3 -20.75 -4.11 22.62
C ILE A 3 -19.38 -3.43 22.72
N PRO A 4 -18.68 -3.50 23.87
CA PRO A 4 -17.34 -2.96 24.00
C PRO A 4 -16.35 -3.80 23.18
N VAL A 5 -15.35 -3.13 22.60
CA VAL A 5 -14.25 -3.76 21.86
C VAL A 5 -12.94 -3.34 22.49
N ASP A 6 -12.13 -4.31 22.88
CA ASP A 6 -10.83 -4.06 23.48
C ASP A 6 -9.78 -3.68 22.43
N LEU A 7 -8.73 -3.00 22.87
CA LEU A 7 -7.59 -2.65 22.02
C LEU A 7 -6.96 -3.92 21.45
N LYS A 8 -6.66 -3.88 20.15
CA LYS A 8 -6.12 -4.99 19.34
C LYS A 8 -7.01 -6.24 19.28
N GLN A 9 -8.21 -6.22 19.87
CA GLN A 9 -9.17 -7.29 19.70
C GLN A 9 -9.70 -7.26 18.26
N THR A 10 -9.63 -8.41 17.59
CA THR A 10 -10.23 -8.61 16.28
C THR A 10 -11.63 -9.17 16.44
N VAL A 11 -12.63 -8.43 15.98
CA VAL A 11 -14.04 -8.84 16.00
C VAL A 11 -14.48 -9.18 14.59
N GLN A 12 -14.95 -10.42 14.40
CA GLN A 12 -15.59 -10.85 13.16
C GLN A 12 -17.06 -10.43 13.20
N VAL A 13 -17.45 -9.50 12.32
CA VAL A 13 -18.82 -8.97 12.31
C VAL A 13 -19.73 -9.87 11.48
N ASP A 14 -19.26 -10.31 10.31
CA ASP A 14 -19.93 -11.28 9.44
C ASP A 14 -18.89 -12.12 8.65
N LYS A 15 -19.28 -12.77 7.55
CA LYS A 15 -18.37 -13.61 6.75
C LYS A 15 -17.23 -12.83 6.08
N ASP A 16 -17.47 -11.56 5.77
CA ASP A 16 -16.59 -10.73 4.95
C ASP A 16 -15.99 -9.55 5.71
N LEU A 17 -16.67 -9.05 6.75
CA LEU A 17 -16.26 -7.91 7.57
C LEU A 17 -15.59 -8.33 8.88
N GLN A 18 -14.37 -7.83 9.06
CA GLN A 18 -13.60 -7.92 10.29
C GLN A 18 -13.17 -6.53 10.74
N ILE A 19 -13.28 -6.24 12.03
CA ILE A 19 -12.83 -4.97 12.62
C ILE A 19 -11.81 -5.20 13.73
N ARG A 20 -10.89 -4.25 13.92
CA ARG A 20 -9.93 -4.23 15.01
C ARG A 20 -9.66 -2.81 15.47
N ALA A 21 -9.72 -2.58 16.78
CA ALA A 21 -9.45 -1.28 17.38
C ALA A 21 -7.96 -1.09 17.72
N TYR A 22 -7.46 0.11 17.54
CA TYR A 22 -6.09 0.54 17.86
C TYR A 22 -6.13 1.81 18.70
N TYR A 23 -5.11 2.03 19.52
CA TYR A 23 -5.08 3.16 20.45
C TYR A 23 -4.77 4.48 19.73
N ALA A 24 -5.56 5.53 19.95
CA ALA A 24 -5.41 6.82 19.25
C ALA A 24 -4.77 7.95 20.09
N GLY A 25 -4.65 7.80 21.41
CA GLY A 25 -3.98 8.77 22.31
C GLY A 25 -4.71 10.11 22.56
N HIS A 26 -5.54 10.58 21.63
CA HIS A 26 -6.24 11.88 21.66
C HIS A 26 -6.99 12.18 22.97
N VAL A 27 -7.90 11.28 23.36
CA VAL A 27 -8.61 11.26 24.64
C VAL A 27 -8.68 9.84 25.18
N ILE A 28 -9.00 9.67 26.47
CA ILE A 28 -9.18 8.32 27.02
C ILE A 28 -10.30 7.57 26.29
N GLY A 29 -10.02 6.35 25.85
CA GLY A 29 -10.94 5.55 25.03
C GLY A 29 -10.92 5.85 23.53
N ALA A 30 -10.16 6.86 23.07
CA ALA A 30 -10.05 7.14 21.63
C ALA A 30 -9.36 6.00 20.89
N ALA A 31 -9.95 5.57 19.77
CA ALA A 31 -9.47 4.45 18.99
C ALA A 31 -9.50 4.71 17.48
N MET A 32 -8.49 4.20 16.79
CA MET A 32 -8.48 4.05 15.33
C MET A 32 -9.05 2.67 14.98
N PHE A 33 -9.91 2.58 13.98
CA PHE A 33 -10.51 1.33 13.57
C PHE A 33 -9.91 0.84 12.26
N TYR A 34 -9.30 -0.33 12.31
CA TYR A 34 -9.02 -1.14 11.14
C TYR A 34 -10.26 -1.93 10.75
N ALA A 35 -10.60 -1.93 9.47
CA ALA A 35 -11.66 -2.74 8.91
C ALA A 35 -11.14 -3.48 7.67
N LYS A 36 -11.42 -4.77 7.60
CA LYS A 36 -11.15 -5.62 6.44
C LYS A 36 -12.45 -6.14 5.88
N VAL A 37 -12.68 -5.92 4.59
CA VAL A 37 -13.86 -6.39 3.86
C VAL A 37 -13.38 -7.23 2.67
N GLY A 38 -13.57 -8.54 2.75
CA GLY A 38 -12.96 -9.47 1.79
C GLY A 38 -11.44 -9.37 1.81
N ASP A 39 -10.83 -9.00 0.67
CA ASP A 39 -9.38 -8.78 0.57
C ASP A 39 -8.97 -7.30 0.70
N ALA A 40 -9.94 -6.38 0.79
CA ALA A 40 -9.68 -4.95 0.95
C ALA A 40 -9.53 -4.56 2.42
N ALA A 41 -8.58 -3.68 2.72
CA ALA A 41 -8.29 -3.23 4.07
C ALA A 41 -8.26 -1.70 4.18
N MET A 42 -8.89 -1.17 5.23
CA MET A 42 -8.90 0.25 5.52
C MET A 42 -8.64 0.56 7.00
N VAL A 43 -8.20 1.78 7.27
CA VAL A 43 -8.16 2.35 8.63
C VAL A 43 -8.90 3.68 8.64
N TYR A 44 -9.79 3.85 9.61
CA TYR A 44 -10.35 5.14 9.99
C TYR A 44 -9.74 5.58 11.31
N THR A 45 -9.07 6.73 11.34
CA THR A 45 -8.31 7.15 12.52
C THR A 45 -9.19 7.77 13.62
N GLY A 46 -10.34 8.35 13.25
CA GLY A 46 -10.95 9.38 14.09
C GLY A 46 -9.95 10.51 14.37
N ASP A 47 -10.09 11.17 15.52
CA ASP A 47 -9.06 12.08 16.02
C ASP A 47 -7.99 11.30 16.79
N TYR A 48 -6.72 11.60 16.52
CA TYR A 48 -5.58 10.88 17.09
C TYR A 48 -4.43 11.83 17.41
N ASN A 49 -3.51 11.39 18.26
CA ASN A 49 -2.32 12.17 18.61
C ASN A 49 -1.07 11.31 18.52
N MET A 50 -0.15 11.68 17.62
CA MET A 50 1.14 10.98 17.48
C MET A 50 2.16 11.42 18.55
N THR A 51 1.89 12.49 19.30
CA THR A 51 2.76 12.96 20.37
C THR A 51 2.18 12.57 21.73
N PRO A 52 2.94 11.91 22.62
CA PRO A 52 2.44 11.55 23.94
C PRO A 52 2.27 12.78 24.82
N ASP A 53 1.13 12.81 25.51
CA ASP A 53 0.83 13.74 26.59
C ASP A 53 1.32 13.18 27.93
N ARG A 54 1.11 13.89 29.04
CA ARG A 54 1.43 13.35 30.37
C ARG A 54 0.48 12.22 30.75
N HIS A 55 -0.82 12.44 30.55
CA HIS A 55 -1.86 11.48 30.90
C HIS A 55 -2.07 10.36 29.87
N LEU A 56 -1.82 10.59 28.57
CA LEU A 56 -2.08 9.64 27.49
C LEU A 56 -0.82 9.37 26.65
N GLY A 57 -0.74 8.14 26.11
CA GLY A 57 0.33 7.77 25.19
C GLY A 57 0.10 8.34 23.78
N ALA A 58 1.08 8.17 22.90
CA ALA A 58 0.90 8.41 21.47
C ALA A 58 0.00 7.33 20.84
N ALA A 59 -0.60 7.64 19.70
CA ALA A 59 -1.32 6.68 18.87
C ALA A 59 -0.42 5.49 18.50
N GLN A 60 -0.99 4.28 18.52
CA GLN A 60 -0.28 3.03 18.28
C GLN A 60 -1.04 2.15 17.30
N ILE A 61 -0.41 1.85 16.19
CA ILE A 61 -0.93 0.97 15.15
C ILE A 61 0.18 0.09 14.59
N ASP A 62 -0.15 -1.17 14.29
CA ASP A 62 0.81 -2.09 13.69
C ASP A 62 1.06 -1.69 12.22
N ARG A 63 2.12 -2.20 11.60
CA ARG A 63 2.29 -2.05 10.14
C ARG A 63 1.26 -2.92 9.43
N LEU A 64 0.45 -2.30 8.57
CA LEU A 64 -0.66 -2.94 7.87
C LEU A 64 -0.55 -2.66 6.38
N GLN A 65 -0.90 -3.64 5.55
CA GLN A 65 -1.11 -3.40 4.13
C GLN A 65 -2.51 -2.82 3.95
N LEU A 66 -2.59 -1.54 3.60
CA LEU A 66 -3.85 -0.80 3.51
C LEU A 66 -4.13 -0.36 2.08
N ASP A 67 -5.37 -0.59 1.63
CA ASP A 67 -5.87 0.00 0.40
C ASP A 67 -6.30 1.45 0.64
N LEU A 68 -6.85 1.73 1.84
CA LEU A 68 -7.39 3.05 2.18
C LEU A 68 -7.03 3.46 3.62
N LEU A 69 -6.54 4.68 3.78
CA LEU A 69 -6.47 5.39 5.06
C LEU A 69 -7.42 6.59 5.04
N ILE A 70 -8.32 6.67 6.01
CA ILE A 70 -9.15 7.86 6.27
C ILE A 70 -8.63 8.51 7.55
N THR A 71 -8.01 9.69 7.41
CA THR A 71 -7.33 10.40 8.50
C THR A 71 -7.94 11.77 8.77
N GLU A 72 -7.98 12.19 10.03
CA GLU A 72 -8.28 13.59 10.37
C GLU A 72 -7.23 14.56 9.82
N SER A 73 -7.60 15.84 9.75
CA SER A 73 -6.75 16.90 9.19
C SER A 73 -6.91 18.24 9.93
N THR A 74 -7.26 18.20 11.21
CA THR A 74 -7.50 19.39 12.05
C THR A 74 -6.36 20.42 11.99
N TYR A 75 -5.12 19.96 12.07
CA TYR A 75 -3.90 20.80 12.03
C TYR A 75 -3.04 20.53 10.80
N ALA A 76 -3.67 20.36 9.63
CA ALA A 76 -3.02 19.94 8.38
C ALA A 76 -1.76 20.76 7.99
N THR A 77 -1.72 22.04 8.33
CA THR A 77 -0.62 22.97 7.99
C THR A 77 0.16 23.48 9.20
N THR A 78 -0.23 23.10 10.42
CA THR A 78 0.40 23.60 11.64
C THR A 78 1.47 22.63 12.11
N VAL A 79 2.67 23.16 12.35
CA VAL A 79 3.75 22.45 13.05
C VAL A 79 3.80 23.01 14.46
N ARG A 80 3.82 22.12 15.47
CA ARG A 80 3.78 22.57 16.87
C ARG A 80 5.17 22.79 17.45
N ASP A 81 5.25 23.81 18.31
CA ASP A 81 6.39 24.03 19.16
C ASP A 81 6.58 22.90 20.18
N SER A 82 7.80 22.82 20.70
CA SER A 82 8.17 21.87 21.75
C SER A 82 7.16 21.89 22.91
N ARG A 83 6.79 20.70 23.38
CA ARG A 83 5.86 20.55 24.53
C ARG A 83 6.35 21.34 25.75
N TYR A 84 7.65 21.23 26.07
CA TYR A 84 8.25 21.92 27.21
C TYR A 84 8.17 23.46 27.11
N GLY A 85 8.35 24.01 25.92
CA GLY A 85 8.19 25.45 25.68
C GLY A 85 6.78 25.91 26.00
N ARG A 86 5.78 25.20 25.48
CA ARG A 86 4.35 25.49 25.72
C ARG A 86 3.95 25.31 27.18
N GLU A 87 4.41 24.25 27.84
CA GLU A 87 4.18 24.01 29.28
C GLU A 87 4.71 25.17 30.13
N ARG A 88 5.94 25.63 29.85
CA ARG A 88 6.56 26.74 30.57
C ARG A 88 5.82 28.06 30.37
N GLU A 89 5.39 28.33 29.13
CA GLU A 89 4.62 29.54 28.81
C GLU A 89 3.28 29.57 29.56
N PHE A 90 2.54 28.45 29.54
CA PHE A 90 1.30 28.31 30.29
C PHE A 90 1.50 28.53 31.79
N LEU A 91 2.45 27.82 32.40
CA LEU A 91 2.72 27.93 33.84
C LEU A 91 3.10 29.35 34.23
N LYS A 92 3.90 30.04 33.40
CA LYS A 92 4.28 31.43 33.63
C LYS A 92 3.07 32.37 33.58
N ALA A 93 2.20 32.24 32.58
CA ALA A 93 1.01 33.07 32.46
C ALA A 93 0.06 32.89 33.65
N VAL A 94 -0.21 31.63 34.02
CA VAL A 94 -1.07 31.30 35.17
C VAL A 94 -0.47 31.81 36.48
N HIS A 95 0.82 31.54 36.73
CA HIS A 95 1.51 32.01 37.95
C HIS A 95 1.41 33.52 38.07
N ASN A 96 1.77 34.26 37.02
CA ASN A 96 1.78 35.72 37.07
C ASN A 96 0.40 36.30 37.38
N CYS A 97 -0.67 35.75 36.80
CA CYS A 97 -2.04 36.18 37.07
C CYS A 97 -2.44 35.91 38.53
N VAL A 98 -2.22 34.70 39.04
CA VAL A 98 -2.63 34.38 40.42
C VAL A 98 -1.77 35.09 41.47
N ALA A 99 -0.49 35.34 41.19
CA ALA A 99 0.41 36.10 42.06
C ALA A 99 0.00 37.59 42.14
N ALA A 100 -0.60 38.14 41.08
CA ALA A 100 -1.21 39.46 41.07
C ALA A 100 -2.61 39.49 41.72
N GLY A 101 -3.11 38.37 42.26
CA GLY A 101 -4.43 38.26 42.88
C GLY A 101 -5.59 38.08 41.89
N GLY A 102 -5.29 37.87 40.60
CA GLY A 102 -6.27 37.66 39.54
C GLY A 102 -6.87 36.25 39.50
N LYS A 103 -7.97 36.11 38.75
CA LYS A 103 -8.63 34.82 38.50
C LYS A 103 -8.29 34.31 37.10
N VAL A 104 -8.06 33.01 37.01
CA VAL A 104 -7.74 32.33 35.75
C VAL A 104 -8.91 31.44 35.32
N LEU A 105 -9.48 31.72 34.15
CA LEU A 105 -10.48 30.88 33.50
C LEU A 105 -9.81 30.04 32.40
N ILE A 106 -9.96 28.71 32.49
CA ILE A 106 -9.46 27.75 31.50
C ILE A 106 -10.66 27.00 30.91
N PRO A 107 -11.30 27.52 29.85
CA PRO A 107 -12.41 26.82 29.22
C PRO A 107 -11.90 25.54 28.54
N THR A 108 -12.45 24.40 28.95
CA THR A 108 -12.05 23.07 28.44
C THR A 108 -13.26 22.18 28.22
N PHE A 109 -13.10 21.14 27.41
CA PHE A 109 -14.02 20.00 27.48
C PHE A 109 -13.76 19.20 28.74
N ALA A 110 -14.80 18.54 29.26
CA ALA A 110 -14.73 17.81 30.53
C ALA A 110 -13.70 16.67 30.54
N LEU A 111 -13.34 16.15 29.36
CA LEU A 111 -12.49 14.99 29.19
C LEU A 111 -11.33 15.32 28.23
N GLY A 112 -10.10 15.02 28.65
CA GLY A 112 -8.87 15.23 27.89
C GLY A 112 -8.03 16.38 28.45
N ARG A 113 -8.13 17.57 27.84
CA ARG A 113 -7.22 18.69 28.15
C ARG A 113 -7.34 19.25 29.56
N ALA A 114 -8.52 19.17 30.17
CA ALA A 114 -8.70 19.54 31.57
C ALA A 114 -7.77 18.74 32.48
N GLN A 115 -7.71 17.41 32.29
CA GLN A 115 -6.86 16.53 33.07
C GLN A 115 -5.37 16.75 32.78
N GLU A 116 -4.97 16.91 31.51
CA GLU A 116 -3.57 17.19 31.13
C GLU A 116 -3.03 18.45 31.81
N LEU A 117 -3.77 19.56 31.69
CA LEU A 117 -3.34 20.85 32.25
C LEU A 117 -3.44 20.86 33.77
N CYS A 118 -4.38 20.11 34.35
CA CYS A 118 -4.50 20.01 35.79
C CYS A 118 -3.33 19.22 36.41
N ILE A 119 -2.91 18.11 35.80
CA ILE A 119 -1.68 17.38 36.23
C ILE A 119 -0.47 18.32 36.19
N LEU A 120 -0.35 19.12 35.14
CA LEU A 120 0.74 20.08 34.99
C LEU A 120 0.71 21.18 36.07
N LEU A 121 -0.46 21.72 36.38
CA LEU A 121 -0.61 22.73 37.44
C LEU A 121 -0.34 22.15 38.82
N GLU A 122 -0.80 20.92 39.09
CA GLU A 122 -0.60 20.26 40.38
C GLU A 122 0.88 20.00 40.68
N ASP A 123 1.60 19.44 39.70
CA ASP A 123 3.06 19.26 39.75
C ASP A 123 3.77 20.59 40.06
N TYR A 124 3.30 21.69 39.45
CA TYR A 124 3.91 23.01 39.62
C TYR A 124 3.54 23.64 40.96
N TRP A 125 2.31 23.47 41.43
CA TRP A 125 1.84 23.97 42.72
C TRP A 125 2.59 23.33 43.88
N GLU A 126 2.82 22.02 43.83
CA GLU A 126 3.58 21.30 44.85
C GLU A 126 5.05 21.78 44.89
N ARG A 127 5.69 21.95 43.72
CA ARG A 127 7.09 22.42 43.63
C ARG A 127 7.28 23.85 44.11
N MET A 128 6.32 24.73 43.80
CA MET A 128 6.38 26.16 44.15
C MET A 128 5.71 26.45 45.50
N ASN A 129 5.17 25.43 46.18
CA ASN A 129 4.43 25.54 47.43
C ASN A 129 3.28 26.58 47.36
N LEU A 130 2.56 26.60 46.24
CA LEU A 130 1.43 27.51 46.00
C LEU A 130 0.15 26.96 46.65
N LYS A 131 -0.62 27.85 47.27
CA LYS A 131 -1.87 27.51 47.99
C LYS A 131 -3.14 28.01 47.28
N VAL A 132 -3.00 28.58 46.09
CA VAL A 132 -4.12 29.11 45.31
C VAL A 132 -5.03 27.95 44.91
N PRO A 133 -6.35 28.01 45.16
CA PRO A 133 -7.23 26.88 44.86
C PRO A 133 -7.41 26.69 43.36
N ILE A 134 -7.41 25.42 42.94
CA ILE A 134 -7.77 25.00 41.60
C ILE A 134 -9.18 24.40 41.67
N TYR A 135 -10.01 24.74 40.70
CA TYR A 135 -11.39 24.30 40.67
C TYR A 135 -11.76 23.64 39.35
N PHE A 136 -12.56 22.59 39.43
CA PHE A 136 -13.33 22.07 38.30
C PHE A 136 -14.76 22.55 38.41
N SER A 137 -15.31 23.04 37.30
CA SER A 137 -16.75 23.29 37.19
C SER A 137 -17.50 22.01 37.51
N ALA A 138 -18.55 22.11 38.32
CA ALA A 138 -19.34 20.96 38.75
C ALA A 138 -19.86 20.10 37.58
N GLY A 139 -20.06 18.81 37.82
CA GLY A 139 -20.63 17.87 36.85
C GLY A 139 -19.58 17.01 36.12
N LEU A 140 -19.54 17.13 34.79
CA LEU A 140 -18.88 16.15 33.91
C LEU A 140 -17.37 16.01 34.11
N THR A 141 -16.64 17.08 34.47
CA THR A 141 -15.18 17.02 34.63
C THR A 141 -14.77 16.15 35.83
N ILE A 142 -15.56 16.20 36.91
CA ILE A 142 -15.35 15.36 38.11
C ILE A 142 -15.66 13.89 37.78
N GLN A 143 -16.75 13.64 37.06
CA GLN A 143 -17.10 12.29 36.59
C GLN A 143 -16.04 11.74 35.63
N ALA A 144 -15.55 12.56 34.70
CA ALA A 144 -14.45 12.19 33.81
C ALA A 144 -13.22 11.76 34.61
N ASN A 145 -12.88 12.46 35.69
CA ASN A 145 -11.77 12.09 36.56
C ASN A 145 -11.96 10.70 37.21
N MET A 146 -13.19 10.33 37.57
CA MET A 146 -13.49 8.97 38.05
C MET A 146 -13.22 7.92 36.97
N TYR A 147 -13.61 8.18 35.72
CA TYR A 147 -13.31 7.29 34.60
C TYR A 147 -11.81 7.17 34.33
N TYR A 148 -11.03 8.25 34.44
CA TYR A 148 -9.56 8.19 34.35
C TYR A 148 -8.96 7.28 35.42
N LYS A 149 -9.47 7.33 36.66
CA LYS A 149 -9.03 6.46 37.75
C LYS A 149 -9.38 4.99 37.49
N MET A 150 -10.55 4.71 36.92
CA MET A 150 -11.02 3.35 36.61
C MET A 150 -10.34 2.74 35.38
N LEU A 151 -10.16 3.53 34.33
CA LEU A 151 -9.62 3.11 33.03
C LEU A 151 -8.11 3.39 32.92
N ILE A 152 -7.37 3.20 34.01
CA ILE A 152 -5.94 3.49 34.08
C ILE A 152 -5.14 2.76 32.99
N ASN A 153 -5.60 1.59 32.55
CA ASN A 153 -4.99 0.80 31.49
C ASN A 153 -4.97 1.52 30.12
N TRP A 154 -5.79 2.55 29.92
CA TRP A 154 -5.81 3.39 28.71
C TRP A 154 -4.87 4.62 28.79
N THR A 155 -4.19 4.82 29.92
CA THR A 155 -3.29 5.97 30.13
C THR A 155 -1.88 5.72 29.63
N SER A 156 -0.99 6.72 29.75
CA SER A 156 0.41 6.56 29.40
C SER A 156 1.12 5.53 30.29
N GLN A 157 2.19 4.92 29.79
CA GLN A 157 2.96 3.92 30.54
C GLN A 157 3.48 4.48 31.88
N LYS A 158 3.92 5.74 31.87
CA LYS A 158 4.38 6.45 33.08
C LYS A 158 3.31 6.49 34.17
N ILE A 159 2.07 6.80 33.80
CA ILE A 159 0.96 6.89 34.75
C ILE A 159 0.62 5.51 35.34
N LYS A 160 0.64 4.47 34.51
CA LYS A 160 0.39 3.08 34.96
C LYS A 160 1.43 2.62 35.98
N GLU A 161 2.69 2.93 35.74
CA GLU A 161 3.81 2.54 36.62
C GLU A 161 3.74 3.25 37.98
N THR A 162 3.40 4.55 38.00
CA THR A 162 3.32 5.30 39.26
C THR A 162 2.04 5.02 40.04
N TYR A 163 0.98 4.52 39.40
CA TYR A 163 -0.37 4.40 39.97
C TYR A 163 -0.43 3.71 41.34
N ALA A 164 0.36 2.66 41.55
CA ALA A 164 0.39 1.92 42.81
C ALA A 164 0.90 2.76 44.00
N THR A 165 1.77 3.73 43.73
CA THR A 165 2.36 4.62 44.75
C THR A 165 1.70 5.99 44.81
N HIS A 166 1.26 6.49 43.66
CA HIS A 166 0.68 7.81 43.50
C HIS A 166 -0.25 7.83 42.29
N ASN A 167 -1.50 8.18 42.53
CA ASN A 167 -2.50 8.35 41.47
C ASN A 167 -2.48 9.79 40.96
N ALA A 168 -2.01 9.99 39.73
CA ALA A 168 -1.91 11.31 39.10
C ALA A 168 -3.25 12.04 38.91
N PHE A 169 -4.37 11.33 39.03
CA PHE A 169 -5.72 11.89 38.96
C PHE A 169 -6.31 12.17 40.35
N ASP A 170 -5.55 11.90 41.42
CA ASP A 170 -5.92 12.25 42.78
C ASP A 170 -5.34 13.62 43.15
N PHE A 171 -5.99 14.64 42.62
CA PHE A 171 -5.57 16.03 42.78
C PHE A 171 -5.81 16.52 44.21
N LYS A 172 -4.77 17.02 44.88
CA LYS A 172 -4.81 17.52 46.25
C LYS A 172 -5.36 18.95 46.32
N ASN A 173 -5.02 19.79 45.34
CA ASN A 173 -5.43 21.20 45.32
C ASN A 173 -6.72 21.47 44.54
N VAL A 174 -7.32 20.45 43.92
CA VAL A 174 -8.54 20.60 43.11
C VAL A 174 -9.79 20.42 43.97
N ARG A 175 -10.71 21.37 43.84
CA ARG A 175 -12.00 21.36 44.55
C ARG A 175 -13.15 21.54 43.56
N ASN A 176 -14.35 21.21 44.02
CA ASN A 176 -15.57 21.49 43.26
C ASN A 176 -15.84 22.99 43.28
N PHE A 177 -16.17 23.56 42.12
CA PHE A 177 -16.56 24.96 42.03
C PHE A 177 -18.04 25.13 42.41
N ASP A 178 -18.31 25.89 43.46
CA ASP A 178 -19.63 26.41 43.76
C ASP A 178 -19.86 27.73 43.02
N ARG A 179 -21.07 27.96 42.48
CA ARG A 179 -21.43 29.18 41.75
C ARG A 179 -21.27 30.44 42.61
N SER A 180 -21.41 30.33 43.93
CA SER A 180 -21.14 31.43 44.86
C SER A 180 -19.71 31.98 44.73
N LEU A 181 -18.75 31.17 44.28
CA LEU A 181 -17.34 31.53 44.13
C LEU A 181 -17.03 32.40 42.91
N ILE A 182 -17.99 32.60 42.00
CA ILE A 182 -17.82 33.49 40.84
C ILE A 182 -17.44 34.90 41.31
N ASN A 183 -18.11 35.37 42.37
CA ASN A 183 -17.93 36.71 42.94
C ASN A 183 -17.04 36.72 44.19
N ALA A 184 -16.58 35.56 44.67
CA ALA A 184 -15.72 35.49 45.86
C ALA A 184 -14.38 36.22 45.61
N PRO A 185 -13.85 36.95 46.60
CA PRO A 185 -12.58 37.64 46.46
C PRO A 185 -11.40 36.66 46.45
N GLY A 186 -10.29 37.10 45.86
CA GLY A 186 -9.01 36.37 45.83
C GLY A 186 -8.77 35.57 44.54
N PRO A 187 -7.52 35.12 44.35
CA PRO A 187 -7.11 34.40 43.15
C PRO A 187 -7.63 32.96 43.16
N CYS A 188 -7.96 32.45 41.98
CA CYS A 188 -8.26 31.05 41.76
C CYS A 188 -8.01 30.65 40.31
N VAL A 189 -7.87 29.35 40.08
CA VAL A 189 -7.87 28.77 38.73
C VAL A 189 -9.13 27.94 38.57
N LEU A 190 -9.89 28.18 37.50
CA LEU A 190 -11.12 27.45 37.21
C LEU A 190 -11.08 26.83 35.82
N PHE A 191 -11.18 25.50 35.75
CA PHE A 191 -11.52 24.79 34.54
C PHE A 191 -13.04 24.74 34.36
N ALA A 192 -13.55 25.34 33.30
CA ALA A 192 -14.98 25.43 33.04
C ALA A 192 -15.37 24.85 31.68
N THR A 193 -16.54 24.22 31.61
CA THR A 193 -17.08 23.67 30.36
C THR A 193 -18.17 24.56 29.76
N PRO A 194 -18.35 24.59 28.42
CA PRO A 194 -17.56 23.93 27.37
C PRO A 194 -16.29 24.69 26.95
N GLY A 195 -15.40 24.02 26.21
CA GLY A 195 -14.07 24.56 25.85
C GLY A 195 -14.03 25.77 24.91
N MET A 196 -15.08 25.97 24.11
CA MET A 196 -15.12 27.03 23.09
C MET A 196 -15.94 28.27 23.51
N ILE A 197 -16.42 28.33 24.76
CA ILE A 197 -17.22 29.44 25.30
C ILE A 197 -18.48 29.71 24.45
N VAL A 198 -19.19 28.66 24.01
CA VAL A 198 -20.42 28.81 23.18
C VAL A 198 -21.66 29.01 24.05
N GLY A 199 -21.57 28.70 25.35
CA GLY A 199 -22.67 28.75 26.30
C GLY A 199 -22.26 28.11 27.62
N GLY A 200 -23.25 27.74 28.43
CA GLY A 200 -23.04 27.01 29.69
C GLY A 200 -22.17 27.76 30.69
N PHE A 201 -21.52 27.01 31.57
CA PHE A 201 -20.83 27.57 32.73
C PHE A 201 -19.58 28.37 32.37
N SER A 202 -18.83 27.96 31.33
CA SER A 202 -17.68 28.71 30.84
C SER A 202 -18.06 30.12 30.38
N LEU A 203 -19.24 30.30 29.76
CA LEU A 203 -19.73 31.60 29.33
C LEU A 203 -20.21 32.43 30.52
N GLU A 204 -20.96 31.83 31.45
CA GLU A 204 -21.43 32.49 32.68
C GLU A 204 -20.26 33.11 33.46
N VAL A 205 -19.18 32.34 33.65
CA VAL A 205 -17.97 32.84 34.31
C VAL A 205 -17.25 33.87 33.46
N PHE A 206 -17.12 33.64 32.15
CA PHE A 206 -16.46 34.57 31.24
C PHE A 206 -17.13 35.95 31.28
N MET A 207 -18.46 36.03 31.27
CA MET A 207 -19.20 37.29 31.37
C MET A 207 -18.84 38.10 32.62
N GLN A 208 -18.60 37.42 33.74
CA GLN A 208 -18.28 38.07 35.02
C GLN A 208 -16.80 38.40 35.16
N TRP A 209 -15.91 37.58 34.59
CA TRP A 209 -14.46 37.72 34.79
C TRP A 209 -13.76 38.49 33.67
N ALA A 210 -14.31 38.51 32.45
CA ALA A 210 -13.73 39.22 31.31
C ALA A 210 -13.57 40.73 31.49
N PRO A 211 -14.45 41.45 32.23
CA PRO A 211 -14.30 42.89 32.43
C PRO A 211 -13.14 43.30 33.37
N SER A 212 -12.40 42.36 34.00
CA SER A 212 -11.28 42.71 34.88
C SER A 212 -9.92 42.47 34.22
N GLU A 213 -9.06 43.49 34.20
CA GLU A 213 -7.70 43.43 33.62
C GLU A 213 -6.74 42.51 34.39
N ASN A 214 -7.06 42.24 35.67
CA ASN A 214 -6.28 41.34 36.52
C ASN A 214 -6.51 39.87 36.17
N ASN A 215 -7.62 39.56 35.49
CA ASN A 215 -8.00 38.19 35.16
C ASN A 215 -7.34 37.71 33.87
N LEU A 216 -7.26 36.39 33.74
CA LEU A 216 -6.69 35.70 32.60
C LEU A 216 -7.67 34.66 32.07
N VAL A 217 -7.90 34.66 30.76
CA VAL A 217 -8.60 33.59 30.05
C VAL A 217 -7.60 32.85 29.18
N THR A 218 -7.38 31.56 29.48
CA THR A 218 -6.42 30.72 28.76
C THR A 218 -7.13 29.70 27.89
N LEU A 219 -7.07 29.87 26.57
CA LEU A 219 -7.71 29.01 25.57
C LEU A 219 -6.76 27.87 25.17
N PRO A 220 -7.03 26.61 25.55
CA PRO A 220 -6.06 25.52 25.45
C PRO A 220 -6.01 24.80 24.10
N GLY A 221 -6.95 25.06 23.19
CA GLY A 221 -7.07 24.26 21.98
C GLY A 221 -7.75 24.98 20.83
N TYR A 222 -8.10 24.21 19.80
CA TYR A 222 -8.80 24.70 18.63
C TYR A 222 -10.19 25.23 19.00
N CYS A 223 -10.55 26.39 18.45
CA CYS A 223 -11.91 26.92 18.51
C CYS A 223 -12.46 27.06 17.08
N VAL A 224 -13.63 26.46 16.86
CA VAL A 224 -14.35 26.51 15.58
C VAL A 224 -14.76 27.94 15.27
N ALA A 225 -14.67 28.34 13.99
CA ALA A 225 -15.12 29.64 13.52
C ALA A 225 -16.58 29.92 13.94
N GLY A 226 -16.84 31.15 14.40
CA GLY A 226 -18.15 31.56 14.91
C GLY A 226 -18.32 31.44 16.43
N THR A 227 -17.45 30.70 17.11
CA THR A 227 -17.46 30.61 18.59
C THR A 227 -16.81 31.84 19.25
N ILE A 228 -17.17 32.13 20.50
CA ILE A 228 -16.54 33.21 21.28
C ILE A 228 -15.04 32.94 21.48
N GLY A 229 -14.66 31.70 21.76
CA GLY A 229 -13.25 31.30 21.85
C GLY A 229 -12.47 31.65 20.57
N HIS A 230 -13.05 31.40 19.39
CA HIS A 230 -12.42 31.77 18.12
C HIS A 230 -12.30 33.29 17.94
N LYS A 231 -13.36 34.06 18.29
CA LYS A 231 -13.32 35.54 18.25
C LYS A 231 -12.22 36.11 19.14
N LEU A 232 -12.03 35.54 20.34
CA LEU A 232 -10.99 35.92 21.28
C LEU A 232 -9.57 35.67 20.72
N MET A 233 -9.37 34.56 20.02
CA MET A 233 -8.09 34.19 19.40
C MET A 233 -7.74 35.07 18.20
N SER A 234 -8.72 35.36 17.33
CA SER A 234 -8.47 35.96 16.01
C SER A 234 -8.28 37.49 16.03
N GLY A 235 -8.73 38.20 17.08
CA GLY A 235 -8.79 39.67 17.03
C GLY A 235 -8.54 40.44 18.31
N LYS A 236 -8.24 39.78 19.45
CA LYS A 236 -8.14 40.43 20.78
C LYS A 236 -9.22 41.51 21.00
N PRO A 237 -10.50 41.15 20.87
CA PRO A 237 -11.58 42.11 20.90
C PRO A 237 -11.64 42.79 22.28
N THR A 238 -11.95 44.09 22.31
CA THR A 238 -12.25 44.81 23.56
C THR A 238 -13.71 44.63 23.99
N LYS A 239 -14.58 44.21 23.06
CA LYS A 239 -15.99 43.92 23.29
C LYS A 239 -16.48 42.73 22.47
N ILE A 240 -17.38 41.94 23.04
CA ILE A 240 -18.03 40.81 22.36
C ILE A 240 -19.54 40.94 22.49
N ASP A 241 -20.24 40.99 21.35
CA ASP A 241 -21.69 40.94 21.29
C ASP A 241 -22.16 39.49 21.44
N LEU A 242 -22.99 39.24 22.45
CA LEU A 242 -23.67 37.95 22.67
C LEU A 242 -25.00 37.89 21.91
N ASP A 243 -25.81 38.92 22.10
CA ASP A 243 -27.08 39.15 21.43
C ASP A 243 -27.25 40.66 21.16
N LYS A 244 -28.43 41.11 20.72
CA LYS A 244 -28.66 42.51 20.35
C LYS A 244 -28.54 43.48 21.53
N ASP A 245 -28.73 42.99 22.75
CA ASP A 245 -28.86 43.82 23.96
C ASP A 245 -27.75 43.57 24.98
N THR A 246 -26.95 42.50 24.80
CA THR A 246 -25.91 42.06 25.74
C THR A 246 -24.52 42.14 25.10
N GLN A 247 -23.73 43.08 25.60
CA GLN A 247 -22.30 43.23 25.30
C GLN A 247 -21.45 42.82 26.49
N ILE A 248 -20.36 42.09 26.23
CA ILE A 248 -19.33 41.79 27.22
C ILE A 248 -18.11 42.66 26.94
N ASP A 249 -17.68 43.44 27.94
CA ASP A 249 -16.38 44.09 27.93
C ASP A 249 -15.28 43.05 28.17
N VAL A 250 -14.29 43.00 27.28
CA VAL A 250 -13.14 42.11 27.39
C VAL A 250 -11.90 42.95 27.69
N ARG A 251 -11.56 43.00 28.97
CA ARG A 251 -10.36 43.66 29.49
C ARG A 251 -9.34 42.69 30.09
N CYS A 252 -9.78 41.47 30.41
CA CYS A 252 -8.91 40.40 30.88
C CYS A 252 -7.84 40.04 29.84
N GLN A 253 -6.72 39.50 30.31
CA GLN A 253 -5.69 38.98 29.44
C GLN A 253 -6.19 37.73 28.72
N ILE A 254 -5.99 37.66 27.40
CA ILE A 254 -6.32 36.47 26.60
C ILE A 254 -5.01 35.77 26.24
N HIS A 255 -4.86 34.54 26.72
CA HIS A 255 -3.71 33.69 26.39
C HIS A 255 -4.17 32.51 25.54
N GLN A 256 -3.61 32.39 24.34
CA GLN A 256 -3.86 31.25 23.46
C GLN A 256 -2.73 30.23 23.62
N LEU A 257 -3.13 28.99 23.88
CA LEU A 257 -2.23 27.86 23.96
C LEU A 257 -2.53 26.87 22.84
N SER A 258 -1.47 26.41 22.17
CA SER A 258 -1.58 25.31 21.21
C SER A 258 -1.49 23.95 21.91
N PHE A 259 -2.33 23.70 22.92
CA PHE A 259 -2.38 22.46 23.71
C PHE A 259 -3.39 21.43 23.20
N SER A 260 -3.85 21.58 21.96
CA SER A 260 -4.89 20.74 21.37
C SER A 260 -4.52 19.25 21.31
N PRO A 261 -5.46 18.33 21.60
CA PRO A 261 -5.22 16.88 21.64
C PRO A 261 -5.12 16.22 20.26
N HIS A 262 -5.18 16.96 19.17
CA HIS A 262 -5.10 16.41 17.80
C HIS A 262 -3.65 16.24 17.37
N THR A 263 -3.37 15.48 16.33
CA THR A 263 -2.05 15.43 15.72
C THR A 263 -1.75 16.72 14.95
N ASP A 264 -0.46 17.07 14.79
CA ASP A 264 -0.02 18.17 13.95
C ASP A 264 0.33 17.68 12.52
N ALA A 265 0.69 18.61 11.62
CA ALA A 265 1.01 18.28 10.23
C ALA A 265 2.13 17.24 10.11
N LYS A 266 3.11 17.27 11.02
CA LYS A 266 4.21 16.30 11.06
C LYS A 266 3.69 14.92 11.45
N GLY A 267 2.92 14.82 12.53
CA GLY A 267 2.36 13.55 12.97
C GLY A 267 1.43 12.90 11.94
N ILE A 268 0.66 13.70 11.18
CA ILE A 268 -0.16 13.17 10.07
C ILE A 268 0.74 12.56 8.99
N MET A 269 1.75 13.29 8.54
CA MET A 269 2.69 12.80 7.53
C MET A 269 3.45 11.55 8.00
N ASP A 270 3.87 11.52 9.27
CA ASP A 270 4.57 10.38 9.87
C ASP A 270 3.68 9.13 9.89
N LEU A 271 2.39 9.27 10.23
CA LEU A 271 1.43 8.15 10.21
C LEU A 271 1.17 7.65 8.78
N VAL A 272 0.90 8.57 7.84
CA VAL A 272 0.64 8.22 6.43
C VAL A 272 1.86 7.51 5.83
N LYS A 273 3.07 8.00 6.11
CA LYS A 273 4.32 7.37 5.68
C LYS A 273 4.51 5.99 6.32
N PHE A 274 4.27 5.87 7.62
CA PHE A 274 4.42 4.60 8.34
C PHE A 274 3.48 3.50 7.81
N LEU A 275 2.23 3.86 7.50
CA LEU A 275 1.23 2.93 6.97
C LEU A 275 1.35 2.69 5.46
N SER A 276 1.88 3.66 4.70
CA SER A 276 2.04 3.60 3.24
C SER A 276 0.80 3.03 2.51
N PRO A 277 -0.41 3.59 2.73
CA PRO A 277 -1.62 3.11 2.09
C PRO A 277 -1.61 3.38 0.58
N LYS A 278 -2.35 2.58 -0.21
CA LYS A 278 -2.54 2.86 -1.65
C LYS A 278 -3.27 4.18 -1.91
N HIS A 279 -4.26 4.49 -1.05
CA HIS A 279 -5.06 5.71 -1.12
C HIS A 279 -5.26 6.34 0.27
N ALA A 280 -5.35 7.67 0.32
CA ALA A 280 -5.65 8.42 1.53
C ALA A 280 -6.84 9.36 1.34
N ILE A 281 -7.69 9.50 2.35
CA ILE A 281 -8.80 10.47 2.40
C ILE A 281 -8.59 11.35 3.64
N LEU A 282 -8.57 12.66 3.42
CA LEU A 282 -8.56 13.67 4.47
C LEU A 282 -9.99 14.04 4.83
N VAL A 283 -10.29 13.97 6.11
CA VAL A 283 -11.56 14.40 6.70
C VAL A 283 -11.30 15.31 7.90
N HIS A 284 -12.35 15.92 8.45
CA HIS A 284 -12.27 16.68 9.70
C HIS A 284 -11.17 17.76 9.70
N GLY A 285 -11.28 18.72 8.78
CA GLY A 285 -10.31 19.81 8.62
C GLY A 285 -10.86 20.94 7.74
N GLU A 286 -10.17 22.08 7.74
CA GLU A 286 -10.55 23.22 6.91
C GLU A 286 -10.13 22.99 5.44
N LYS A 287 -11.06 23.22 4.51
CA LYS A 287 -10.85 23.02 3.07
C LYS A 287 -9.51 23.54 2.52
N PRO A 288 -9.10 24.80 2.76
CA PRO A 288 -7.81 25.28 2.23
C PRO A 288 -6.61 24.54 2.83
N LYS A 289 -6.64 24.23 4.13
CA LYS A 289 -5.56 23.51 4.82
C LYS A 289 -5.47 22.05 4.36
N MET A 290 -6.62 21.40 4.11
CA MET A 290 -6.69 20.04 3.55
C MET A 290 -6.09 19.99 2.14
N ALA A 291 -6.33 21.00 1.30
CA ALA A 291 -5.76 21.07 -0.05
C ALA A 291 -4.22 21.11 0.00
N THR A 292 -3.64 21.94 0.87
CA THR A 292 -2.18 22.00 1.07
C THR A 292 -1.61 20.66 1.56
N LEU A 293 -2.28 19.99 2.51
CA LEU A 293 -1.82 18.69 3.01
C LEU A 293 -1.93 17.60 1.94
N LYS A 294 -2.98 17.60 1.11
CA LYS A 294 -3.11 16.66 -0.02
C LYS A 294 -1.92 16.81 -0.96
N GLU A 295 -1.60 18.03 -1.39
CA GLU A 295 -0.48 18.29 -2.29
C GLU A 295 0.83 17.78 -1.71
N ARG A 296 1.03 17.97 -0.40
CA ARG A 296 2.20 17.47 0.32
C ARG A 296 2.28 15.94 0.36
N ILE A 297 1.17 15.26 0.66
CA ILE A 297 1.11 13.79 0.66
C ILE A 297 1.41 13.23 -0.75
N GLN A 298 0.85 13.85 -1.79
CA GLN A 298 1.05 13.41 -3.17
C GLN A 298 2.48 13.63 -3.66
N SER A 299 3.08 14.79 -3.35
CA SER A 299 4.43 15.15 -3.79
C SER A 299 5.53 14.42 -3.02
N GLU A 300 5.41 14.30 -1.69
CA GLU A 300 6.47 13.69 -0.85
C GLU A 300 6.35 12.17 -0.77
N LEU A 301 5.13 11.60 -0.79
CA LEU A 301 4.90 10.16 -0.56
C LEU A 301 4.40 9.42 -1.80
N GLY A 302 4.00 10.12 -2.87
CA GLY A 302 3.45 9.48 -4.08
C GLY A 302 2.09 8.79 -3.87
N ILE A 303 1.41 9.04 -2.76
CA ILE A 303 0.13 8.40 -2.40
C ILE A 303 -1.03 9.22 -2.97
N ARG A 304 -2.00 8.55 -3.61
CA ARG A 304 -3.21 9.22 -4.12
C ARG A 304 -4.07 9.69 -2.94
N CYS A 305 -4.28 11.00 -2.82
CA CYS A 305 -4.96 11.62 -1.70
C CYS A 305 -6.21 12.39 -2.14
N TYR A 306 -7.29 12.31 -1.36
CA TYR A 306 -8.58 12.95 -1.60
C TYR A 306 -9.01 13.78 -0.39
N PHE A 307 -9.85 14.80 -0.57
CA PHE A 307 -10.52 15.55 0.51
C PHE A 307 -11.97 15.85 0.07
N PRO A 308 -12.86 14.85 0.06
CA PRO A 308 -14.21 15.03 -0.47
C PRO A 308 -15.00 16.09 0.30
N ALA A 309 -15.85 16.83 -0.40
CA ALA A 309 -16.85 17.67 0.24
C ALA A 309 -17.95 16.81 0.89
N ASN A 310 -18.74 17.41 1.77
CA ASN A 310 -19.92 16.72 2.32
C ASN A 310 -20.86 16.30 1.17
N ASN A 311 -21.35 15.06 1.23
CA ASN A 311 -22.18 14.40 0.20
C ASN A 311 -21.46 14.05 -1.11
N GLU A 312 -20.13 14.23 -1.20
CA GLU A 312 -19.35 13.75 -2.33
C GLU A 312 -19.01 12.27 -2.16
N THR A 313 -19.20 11.48 -3.22
CA THR A 313 -18.84 10.05 -3.24
C THR A 313 -17.48 9.87 -3.89
N VAL A 314 -16.56 9.19 -3.19
CA VAL A 314 -15.23 8.84 -3.71
C VAL A 314 -15.19 7.36 -4.09
N THR A 315 -14.88 7.07 -5.35
CA THR A 315 -14.70 5.70 -5.84
C THR A 315 -13.22 5.35 -5.88
N ILE A 316 -12.83 4.30 -5.16
CA ILE A 316 -11.45 3.83 -5.10
C ILE A 316 -11.34 2.48 -5.84
N PRO A 317 -10.50 2.39 -6.88
CA PRO A 317 -10.29 1.13 -7.58
C PRO A 317 -9.51 0.16 -6.67
N LEU A 318 -10.08 -1.00 -6.40
CA LEU A 318 -9.43 -2.06 -5.64
C LEU A 318 -8.79 -3.07 -6.59
N THR A 319 -7.59 -3.54 -6.23
CA THR A 319 -6.98 -4.68 -6.90
C THR A 319 -7.68 -5.94 -6.42
N GLN A 320 -8.43 -6.60 -7.30
CA GLN A 320 -9.01 -7.91 -6.97
C GLN A 320 -7.91 -8.96 -7.02
N TYR A 321 -7.65 -9.60 -5.88
CA TYR A 321 -6.78 -10.75 -5.80
C TYR A 321 -7.60 -12.00 -6.08
N VAL A 322 -7.30 -12.69 -7.18
CA VAL A 322 -7.87 -14.01 -7.44
C VAL A 322 -7.01 -15.04 -6.73
N LYS A 323 -7.57 -15.68 -5.70
CA LYS A 323 -6.90 -16.82 -5.04
C LYS A 323 -6.81 -17.97 -6.04
N ALA A 324 -5.59 -18.33 -6.41
CA ALA A 324 -5.30 -19.44 -7.30
C ALA A 324 -4.47 -20.50 -6.56
N ASP A 325 -4.86 -21.76 -6.71
CA ASP A 325 -4.10 -22.89 -6.17
C ASP A 325 -2.90 -23.17 -7.08
N ALA A 326 -1.72 -23.47 -6.52
CA ALA A 326 -0.54 -23.83 -7.30
C ALA A 326 -0.31 -25.35 -7.28
N SER A 327 0.06 -25.95 -8.41
CA SER A 327 0.44 -27.36 -8.43
C SER A 327 1.83 -27.58 -7.82
N ASN A 328 2.05 -28.78 -7.26
CA ASN A 328 3.34 -29.13 -6.67
C ASN A 328 4.48 -29.08 -7.69
N THR A 329 4.24 -29.45 -8.95
CA THR A 329 5.26 -29.43 -10.01
C THR A 329 5.60 -28.00 -10.41
N PHE A 330 4.62 -27.09 -10.45
CA PHE A 330 4.87 -25.66 -10.64
C PHE A 330 5.70 -25.08 -9.49
N ILE A 331 5.35 -25.41 -8.24
CA ILE A 331 6.14 -24.94 -7.08
C ILE A 331 7.59 -25.46 -7.18
N ARG A 332 7.79 -26.72 -7.58
CA ARG A 332 9.14 -27.29 -7.79
C ARG A 332 9.91 -26.59 -8.89
N SER A 333 9.28 -26.25 -10.01
CA SER A 333 9.96 -25.54 -11.10
C SER A 333 10.41 -24.14 -10.69
N CYS A 334 9.67 -23.47 -9.79
CA CYS A 334 10.06 -22.18 -9.23
C CYS A 334 11.26 -22.24 -8.27
N LEU A 335 11.60 -23.43 -7.75
CA LEU A 335 12.70 -23.62 -6.80
C LEU A 335 14.05 -23.84 -7.50
N ASN A 336 14.06 -24.09 -8.80
CA ASN A 336 15.30 -24.28 -9.56
C ASN A 336 15.90 -22.91 -9.95
N PRO A 337 17.14 -22.60 -9.54
CA PRO A 337 17.75 -21.32 -9.87
C PRO A 337 18.15 -21.26 -11.35
N ASN A 338 17.65 -20.26 -12.07
CA ASN A 338 18.11 -19.90 -13.41
C ASN A 338 19.04 -18.68 -13.32
N PHE A 339 20.32 -18.92 -13.13
CA PHE A 339 21.32 -17.85 -13.12
C PHE A 339 21.60 -17.38 -14.55
N LYS A 340 21.37 -16.09 -14.83
CA LYS A 340 21.92 -15.46 -16.03
C LYS A 340 23.30 -14.89 -15.70
N PHE A 341 24.30 -15.33 -16.46
CA PHE A 341 25.65 -14.81 -16.38
C PHE A 341 25.82 -13.75 -17.45
N SER A 342 25.96 -12.49 -17.04
CA SER A 342 26.33 -11.39 -17.94
C SER A 342 27.78 -11.00 -17.69
N THR A 343 28.56 -10.94 -18.77
CA THR A 343 29.91 -10.37 -18.75
C THR A 343 29.80 -8.86 -18.94
N CYS A 344 30.01 -8.11 -17.86
CA CYS A 344 29.99 -6.65 -17.94
C CYS A 344 31.31 -6.16 -18.57
N SER A 345 31.27 -5.72 -19.83
CA SER A 345 32.36 -4.92 -20.43
C SER A 345 32.09 -3.43 -20.14
N SER A 346 32.27 -3.00 -18.90
CA SER A 346 32.14 -1.59 -18.53
C SER A 346 33.41 -0.83 -18.95
N VAL A 347 33.34 -0.12 -20.08
CA VAL A 347 34.14 1.08 -20.31
C VAL A 347 33.33 2.25 -19.76
N ASP A 348 33.36 2.43 -18.44
CA ASP A 348 32.98 3.70 -17.82
C ASP A 348 34.26 4.45 -17.45
N ASN A 349 34.75 5.25 -18.39
CA ASN A 349 35.78 6.24 -18.16
C ASN A 349 35.18 7.42 -17.38
N SER A 350 35.17 7.32 -16.05
CA SER A 350 35.31 8.50 -15.20
C SER A 350 36.06 8.10 -13.94
N TYR A 351 37.07 8.90 -13.60
CA TYR A 351 38.10 8.69 -12.57
C TYR A 351 39.30 7.85 -13.02
N LEU A 352 40.19 8.52 -13.76
CA LEU A 352 41.60 8.17 -13.84
C LEU A 352 42.23 8.41 -12.46
N ASP A 353 42.65 7.34 -11.80
CA ASP A 353 43.87 7.35 -11.01
C ASP A 353 44.69 6.11 -11.37
N SER A 354 45.93 6.37 -11.72
CA SER A 354 46.88 5.42 -12.30
C SER A 354 47.29 4.35 -11.29
N ASN A 355 47.01 3.08 -11.57
CA ASN A 355 47.96 1.98 -11.37
C ASN A 355 47.49 0.68 -12.03
N GLU A 356 48.43 0.03 -12.72
CA GLU A 356 48.28 -1.21 -13.47
C GLU A 356 47.62 -2.33 -12.64
N SER A 357 46.44 -2.79 -13.07
CA SER A 357 45.96 -4.13 -12.73
C SER A 357 45.07 -4.67 -13.84
N LYS A 358 45.34 -5.92 -14.24
CA LYS A 358 44.66 -6.65 -15.33
C LYS A 358 43.14 -6.56 -15.18
N ALA A 359 42.46 -6.20 -16.28
CA ALA A 359 41.00 -6.22 -16.37
C ALA A 359 40.47 -7.64 -16.13
N VAL A 360 39.99 -7.90 -14.92
CA VAL A 360 39.21 -9.10 -14.59
C VAL A 360 37.76 -8.79 -14.97
N SER A 361 37.23 -9.51 -15.96
CA SER A 361 35.82 -9.49 -16.30
C SER A 361 35.00 -9.92 -15.09
N ARG A 362 34.31 -8.97 -14.44
CA ARG A 362 33.36 -9.28 -13.36
C ARG A 362 32.13 -9.92 -13.99
N LEU A 363 31.92 -11.21 -13.71
CA LEU A 363 30.65 -11.90 -13.93
C LEU A 363 29.62 -11.29 -12.98
N SER A 364 28.64 -10.57 -13.54
CA SER A 364 27.44 -10.19 -12.80
C SER A 364 26.44 -11.35 -12.87
N VAL A 365 25.98 -11.79 -11.69
CA VAL A 365 24.92 -12.78 -11.53
C VAL A 365 23.67 -12.02 -11.10
N SER A 366 22.67 -11.91 -11.98
CA SER A 366 21.34 -11.41 -11.61
C SER A 366 20.39 -12.57 -11.33
N ASP A 367 19.65 -12.46 -10.23
CA ASP A 367 18.58 -13.38 -9.85
C ASP A 367 17.24 -12.86 -10.39
N ASP A 368 17.02 -13.00 -11.70
CA ASP A 368 15.79 -12.58 -12.37
C ASP A 368 14.75 -13.71 -12.33
N ARG A 369 14.35 -14.14 -11.12
CA ARG A 369 13.31 -15.18 -10.93
C ARG A 369 11.99 -14.80 -11.58
N VAL A 370 11.80 -15.20 -12.83
CA VAL A 370 10.51 -15.21 -13.53
C VAL A 370 10.10 -16.66 -13.65
N SER A 371 9.05 -17.04 -12.93
CA SER A 371 8.45 -18.37 -13.04
C SER A 371 7.31 -18.32 -14.02
N GLU A 372 7.41 -19.14 -15.08
CA GLU A 372 6.39 -19.26 -16.12
C GLU A 372 5.49 -20.45 -15.82
N GLY A 373 4.18 -20.25 -15.93
CA GLY A 373 3.17 -21.26 -15.65
C GLY A 373 1.87 -20.94 -16.35
N ILE A 374 1.01 -21.94 -16.47
CA ILE A 374 -0.28 -21.81 -17.16
C ILE A 374 -1.38 -21.63 -16.11
N LEU A 375 -2.12 -20.53 -16.19
CA LEU A 375 -3.29 -20.28 -15.37
C LEU A 375 -4.53 -20.93 -16.00
N VAL A 376 -5.07 -21.95 -15.34
CA VAL A 376 -6.31 -22.62 -15.75
C VAL A 376 -7.48 -22.06 -14.93
N VAL A 377 -8.44 -21.45 -15.63
CA VAL A 377 -9.68 -20.92 -15.04
C VAL A 377 -10.87 -21.66 -15.65
N GLY A 378 -11.42 -22.63 -14.92
CA GLY A 378 -12.60 -23.38 -15.34
C GLY A 378 -13.90 -22.72 -14.86
N LYS A 379 -14.98 -22.82 -15.63
CA LYS A 379 -16.32 -22.37 -15.19
C LYS A 379 -16.70 -23.11 -13.89
N GLY A 380 -16.83 -22.37 -12.79
CA GLY A 380 -17.20 -22.91 -11.47
C GLY A 380 -16.09 -23.63 -10.69
N LYS A 381 -14.85 -23.64 -11.19
CA LYS A 381 -13.68 -24.21 -10.47
C LYS A 381 -12.75 -23.09 -9.99
N LYS A 382 -12.06 -23.30 -8.88
CA LYS A 382 -11.01 -22.36 -8.41
C LYS A 382 -9.91 -22.25 -9.47
N ALA A 383 -9.36 -21.05 -9.62
CA ALA A 383 -8.22 -20.82 -10.51
C ALA A 383 -7.04 -21.68 -10.05
N LYS A 384 -6.32 -22.30 -11.00
CA LYS A 384 -5.15 -23.14 -10.68
C LYS A 384 -3.99 -22.79 -11.61
N VAL A 385 -2.80 -22.58 -11.03
CA VAL A 385 -1.56 -22.42 -11.78
C VAL A 385 -0.86 -23.77 -11.86
N ILE A 386 -0.53 -24.20 -13.07
CA ILE A 386 0.09 -25.50 -13.34
C ILE A 386 1.34 -25.35 -14.22
N HIS A 387 2.23 -26.34 -14.14
CA HIS A 387 3.37 -26.44 -15.05
C HIS A 387 2.91 -26.92 -16.43
N GLN A 388 3.66 -26.57 -17.49
CA GLN A 388 3.32 -26.92 -18.88
C GLN A 388 3.12 -28.44 -19.07
N ASP A 389 3.93 -29.26 -18.40
CA ASP A 389 3.87 -30.73 -18.50
C ASP A 389 2.62 -31.33 -17.86
N GLU A 390 1.99 -30.63 -16.92
CA GLU A 390 0.78 -31.09 -16.25
C GLU A 390 -0.49 -30.72 -17.01
N LEU A 391 -0.38 -29.91 -18.06
CA LEU A 391 -1.53 -29.39 -18.80
C LEU A 391 -2.40 -30.53 -19.33
N LEU A 392 -1.80 -31.47 -20.06
CA LEU A 392 -2.50 -32.60 -20.67
C LEU A 392 -3.14 -33.52 -19.61
N ASN A 393 -2.41 -33.79 -18.52
CA ASN A 393 -2.92 -34.58 -17.40
C ASN A 393 -4.08 -33.89 -16.68
N THR A 394 -4.05 -32.55 -16.59
CA THR A 394 -5.10 -31.75 -15.92
C THR A 394 -6.39 -31.71 -16.73
N PHE A 395 -6.30 -31.68 -18.07
CA PHE A 395 -7.45 -31.71 -18.96
C PHE A 395 -7.92 -33.14 -19.32
N GLY A 396 -7.12 -34.17 -19.02
CA GLY A 396 -7.44 -35.56 -19.38
C GLY A 396 -7.35 -35.84 -20.88
N GLU A 397 -6.69 -34.95 -21.62
CA GLU A 397 -6.61 -34.98 -23.07
C GLU A 397 -5.29 -35.58 -23.54
N LYS A 398 -5.35 -36.35 -24.63
CA LYS A 398 -4.14 -36.90 -25.26
C LYS A 398 -3.47 -35.83 -26.11
N LYS A 399 -2.13 -35.80 -26.09
CA LYS A 399 -1.34 -34.96 -26.99
C LYS A 399 -1.73 -35.29 -28.43
N HIS A 400 -2.26 -34.30 -29.15
CA HIS A 400 -2.50 -34.44 -30.59
C HIS A 400 -1.15 -34.25 -31.31
N GLU A 401 -0.63 -35.33 -31.88
CA GLU A 401 0.55 -35.27 -32.74
C GLU A 401 0.12 -34.88 -34.14
N ILE A 402 0.24 -33.59 -34.45
CA ILE A 402 0.02 -33.08 -35.80
C ILE A 402 1.31 -33.28 -36.59
N GLN A 403 1.21 -34.05 -37.66
CA GLN A 403 2.28 -34.19 -38.65
C GLN A 403 1.79 -33.65 -39.99
N PHE A 404 2.62 -32.85 -40.62
CA PHE A 404 2.39 -32.42 -41.99
C PHE A 404 2.97 -33.48 -42.93
N ALA A 405 2.30 -33.71 -44.05
CA ALA A 405 2.77 -34.58 -45.10
C ALA A 405 2.60 -33.89 -46.45
N TYR A 406 3.65 -33.93 -47.28
CA TYR A 406 3.67 -33.27 -48.58
C TYR A 406 4.41 -34.13 -49.59
N CYS A 407 3.80 -34.36 -50.75
CA CYS A 407 4.43 -35.06 -51.87
C CYS A 407 4.64 -34.10 -53.04
N PHE A 408 5.89 -33.93 -53.47
CA PHE A 408 6.23 -33.06 -54.59
C PHE A 408 7.00 -33.80 -55.70
N PRO A 409 6.80 -33.39 -56.97
CA PRO A 409 7.57 -33.90 -58.10
C PRO A 409 8.93 -33.21 -58.20
N MET A 410 9.94 -33.95 -58.65
CA MET A 410 11.28 -33.44 -58.97
C MET A 410 11.72 -34.00 -60.33
N HIS A 411 12.32 -33.16 -61.17
CA HIS A 411 12.76 -33.54 -62.51
C HIS A 411 14.09 -34.31 -62.47
N MET A 412 14.14 -35.42 -63.21
CA MET A 412 15.34 -36.19 -63.49
C MET A 412 15.84 -35.91 -64.90
N THR A 413 17.16 -35.76 -65.04
CA THR A 413 17.83 -35.78 -66.36
C THR A 413 18.57 -37.11 -66.51
N ARG A 414 18.25 -37.88 -67.55
CA ARG A 414 18.95 -39.13 -67.91
C ARG A 414 20.08 -38.80 -68.89
N THR A 415 21.25 -39.38 -68.67
CA THR A 415 22.31 -39.47 -69.69
C THR A 415 22.22 -40.84 -70.37
N GLU A 416 22.44 -40.89 -71.69
CA GLU A 416 21.94 -41.93 -72.60
C GLU A 416 22.52 -43.36 -72.44
N ASP A 417 21.66 -44.31 -72.85
CA ASP A 417 21.84 -45.72 -73.29
C ASP A 417 22.25 -46.84 -72.31
N ILE A 418 21.27 -47.67 -71.93
CA ILE A 418 21.24 -49.16 -72.01
C ILE A 418 19.80 -49.67 -71.72
N PRO A 419 19.28 -50.71 -72.41
CA PRO A 419 17.85 -51.03 -72.39
C PRO A 419 17.39 -52.01 -71.29
N SER A 420 16.07 -52.02 -71.12
CA SER A 420 15.21 -52.70 -70.16
C SER A 420 15.64 -54.07 -69.62
N ALA A 421 15.71 -54.16 -68.29
CA ALA A 421 15.39 -55.38 -67.54
C ALA A 421 14.51 -55.00 -66.32
N SER A 422 13.27 -55.47 -66.36
CA SER A 422 12.23 -55.28 -65.35
C SER A 422 12.59 -55.99 -64.03
N ASP A 423 12.27 -55.31 -62.93
CA ASP A 423 11.93 -55.84 -61.60
C ASP A 423 13.02 -56.33 -60.61
N LEU A 424 14.31 -56.11 -60.88
CA LEU A 424 15.37 -56.39 -59.88
C LEU A 424 16.26 -55.18 -59.49
N LEU A 425 15.96 -53.97 -59.97
CA LEU A 425 16.77 -52.75 -59.75
C LEU A 425 16.09 -51.60 -58.99
N ARG A 426 14.78 -51.69 -58.68
CA ARG A 426 14.04 -50.60 -58.01
C ARG A 426 14.53 -50.24 -56.60
N GLY A 427 15.25 -51.14 -55.92
CA GLY A 427 15.84 -50.88 -54.60
C GLY A 427 17.15 -50.09 -54.68
N LEU A 428 18.06 -50.47 -55.59
CA LEU A 428 19.36 -49.80 -55.77
C LEU A 428 19.22 -48.37 -56.31
N GLU A 429 18.21 -48.12 -57.16
CA GLU A 429 17.91 -46.76 -57.64
C GLU A 429 17.37 -45.85 -56.51
N LYS A 430 16.65 -46.37 -55.52
CA LYS A 430 16.13 -45.55 -54.41
C LYS A 430 17.23 -45.10 -53.47
N CYS A 431 18.12 -46.01 -53.06
CA CYS A 431 19.22 -45.70 -52.15
C CYS A 431 20.24 -44.73 -52.79
N THR A 432 20.47 -44.84 -54.10
CA THR A 432 21.33 -43.90 -54.83
C THR A 432 20.71 -42.50 -54.95
N LEU A 433 19.38 -42.40 -55.07
CA LEU A 433 18.69 -41.12 -55.06
C LEU A 433 18.66 -40.45 -53.67
N ILE A 434 18.43 -41.23 -52.62
CA ILE A 434 18.42 -40.72 -51.24
C ILE A 434 19.83 -40.28 -50.79
N SER A 435 20.88 -41.04 -51.13
CA SER A 435 22.27 -40.64 -50.82
C SER A 435 22.73 -39.37 -51.57
N ARG A 436 22.27 -39.16 -52.81
CA ARG A 436 22.50 -37.89 -53.52
C ARG A 436 21.77 -36.72 -52.88
N LEU A 437 20.51 -36.92 -52.48
CA LEU A 437 19.77 -35.92 -51.72
C LEU A 437 20.45 -35.58 -50.39
N SER A 438 20.99 -36.60 -49.69
CA SER A 438 21.79 -36.43 -48.48
C SER A 438 23.00 -35.53 -48.73
N THR A 439 23.69 -35.73 -49.87
CA THR A 439 24.86 -34.92 -50.26
C THR A 439 24.48 -33.47 -50.58
N ILE A 440 23.40 -33.26 -51.34
CA ILE A 440 22.89 -31.91 -51.68
C ILE A 440 22.50 -31.16 -50.40
N LEU A 441 21.78 -31.83 -49.50
CA LEU A 441 21.35 -31.24 -48.24
C LEU A 441 22.52 -30.98 -47.30
N SER A 442 23.55 -31.83 -47.28
CA SER A 442 24.76 -31.61 -46.47
C SER A 442 25.59 -30.41 -46.93
N ASN A 443 25.56 -30.09 -48.23
CA ASN A 443 26.28 -28.93 -48.77
C ASN A 443 25.55 -27.60 -48.49
N GLU A 444 24.22 -27.61 -48.45
CA GLU A 444 23.39 -26.40 -48.31
C GLU A 444 22.93 -26.14 -46.86
N LEU A 445 22.87 -27.17 -46.01
CA LEU A 445 22.48 -27.05 -44.59
C LEU A 445 23.72 -27.05 -43.70
N SER A 446 24.18 -25.86 -43.31
CA SER A 446 25.19 -25.70 -42.27
C SER A 446 24.63 -26.10 -40.90
N GLY A 447 24.93 -27.33 -40.45
CA GLY A 447 24.75 -27.75 -39.05
C GLY A 447 23.53 -28.63 -38.72
N GLY A 448 22.87 -29.25 -39.70
CA GLY A 448 21.82 -30.25 -39.45
C GLY A 448 22.37 -31.68 -39.36
N ASN A 449 21.98 -32.46 -38.35
CA ASN A 449 22.29 -33.90 -38.28
C ASN A 449 21.40 -34.65 -39.30
N ILE A 450 21.92 -34.85 -40.50
CA ILE A 450 21.26 -35.62 -41.56
C ILE A 450 21.55 -37.11 -41.32
N LEU A 451 20.50 -37.90 -41.10
CA LEU A 451 20.58 -39.35 -40.96
C LEU A 451 20.09 -40.00 -42.26
N ASP A 452 21.00 -40.65 -42.99
CA ASP A 452 20.67 -41.47 -44.15
C ASP A 452 20.38 -42.91 -43.68
N LEU A 453 19.12 -43.33 -43.78
CA LEU A 453 18.65 -44.66 -43.42
C LEU A 453 18.54 -45.59 -44.66
N GLY A 454 19.17 -45.21 -45.77
CA GLY A 454 19.19 -45.94 -47.04
C GLY A 454 17.97 -45.65 -47.90
N GLU A 455 16.77 -46.05 -47.45
CA GLU A 455 15.52 -45.82 -48.20
C GLU A 455 14.79 -44.53 -47.82
N GLN A 456 15.24 -43.89 -46.73
CA GLN A 456 14.63 -42.69 -46.15
C GLN A 456 15.71 -41.78 -45.59
N LEU A 457 15.56 -40.48 -45.81
CA LEU A 457 16.41 -39.45 -45.20
C LEU A 457 15.65 -38.80 -44.04
N GLN A 458 16.33 -38.60 -42.91
CA GLN A 458 15.79 -37.89 -41.76
C GLN A 458 16.67 -36.69 -41.37
N VAL A 459 16.02 -35.54 -41.14
CA VAL A 459 16.64 -34.32 -40.61
C VAL A 459 15.74 -33.80 -39.50
N GLU A 460 16.17 -33.91 -38.24
CA GLU A 460 15.32 -33.63 -37.07
C GLU A 460 13.98 -34.41 -37.15
N SER A 461 12.83 -33.72 -37.12
CA SER A 461 11.52 -34.39 -37.35
C SER A 461 11.12 -34.54 -38.82
N PHE A 462 11.86 -33.96 -39.77
CA PHE A 462 11.60 -34.08 -41.20
C PHE A 462 12.09 -35.42 -41.74
N ARG A 463 11.24 -36.14 -42.44
CA ARG A 463 11.54 -37.42 -43.07
C ARG A 463 11.12 -37.39 -44.53
N VAL A 464 11.99 -37.83 -45.43
CA VAL A 464 11.70 -37.91 -46.88
C VAL A 464 12.05 -39.27 -47.46
N SER A 465 11.17 -39.81 -48.29
CA SER A 465 11.36 -41.08 -49.00
C SER A 465 10.84 -41.00 -50.42
N VAL A 466 11.35 -41.85 -51.31
CA VAL A 466 10.86 -41.95 -52.70
C VAL A 466 9.44 -42.53 -52.71
N CYS A 467 8.48 -41.80 -53.27
CA CYS A 467 7.09 -42.21 -53.37
C CYS A 467 6.94 -43.31 -54.41
N SER A 468 6.55 -44.51 -53.97
CA SER A 468 6.43 -45.69 -54.85
C SER A 468 4.99 -46.00 -55.27
N SER A 469 4.01 -45.20 -54.83
CA SER A 469 2.59 -45.44 -55.08
C SER A 469 2.04 -44.47 -56.12
N ASP A 470 1.37 -44.99 -57.14
CA ASP A 470 0.71 -44.18 -58.17
C ASP A 470 -0.49 -43.40 -57.61
N ASN A 471 -1.10 -43.86 -56.53
CA ASN A 471 -2.23 -43.23 -55.83
C ASN A 471 -1.81 -42.70 -54.44
N CYS A 472 -0.87 -41.77 -54.39
CA CYS A 472 -0.45 -41.15 -53.13
C CYS A 472 -1.46 -40.08 -52.67
N PRO A 473 -2.02 -40.17 -51.45
CA PRO A 473 -3.01 -39.21 -50.93
C PRO A 473 -2.44 -37.81 -50.65
N HIS A 474 -1.11 -37.69 -50.58
CA HIS A 474 -0.41 -36.42 -50.34
C HIS A 474 0.06 -35.73 -51.63
N ARG A 475 -0.25 -36.31 -52.80
CA ARG A 475 0.08 -35.75 -54.11
C ARG A 475 -0.96 -34.70 -54.47
N LEU A 476 -0.51 -33.48 -54.73
CA LEU A 476 -1.40 -32.41 -55.22
C LEU A 476 -1.94 -32.82 -56.60
N SER A 477 -3.26 -32.79 -56.76
CA SER A 477 -4.00 -33.06 -58.01
C SER A 477 -3.82 -31.90 -59.02
N GLY A 478 -2.58 -31.67 -59.43
CA GLY A 478 -2.23 -30.87 -60.61
C GLY A 478 -2.04 -31.79 -61.82
N SER A 479 -2.50 -31.37 -62.98
CA SER A 479 -2.42 -32.10 -64.25
C SER A 479 -0.97 -32.34 -64.70
N PHE A 480 -0.33 -33.39 -64.19
CA PHE A 480 0.94 -33.89 -64.72
C PHE A 480 0.63 -34.90 -65.83
N GLN A 481 0.58 -34.43 -67.08
CA GLN A 481 0.56 -35.32 -68.24
C GLN A 481 1.84 -36.16 -68.25
N ASN A 482 1.71 -37.45 -68.59
CA ASN A 482 2.74 -38.49 -68.64
C ASN A 482 4.09 -38.00 -69.19
N ASN A 483 4.96 -37.49 -68.32
CA ASN A 483 6.38 -37.31 -68.58
C ASN A 483 7.15 -38.37 -67.77
N SER A 484 7.85 -39.26 -68.47
CA SER A 484 8.66 -40.35 -67.94
C SER A 484 9.92 -39.90 -67.16
N GLU A 485 9.96 -38.65 -66.69
CA GLU A 485 11.13 -37.98 -66.10
C GLU A 485 10.89 -37.39 -64.70
N LEU A 486 9.73 -37.66 -64.08
CA LEU A 486 9.39 -37.12 -62.76
C LEU A 486 9.47 -38.20 -61.67
N VAL A 487 10.29 -37.95 -60.65
CA VAL A 487 10.33 -38.75 -59.41
C VAL A 487 9.62 -37.98 -58.31
N PHE A 488 8.75 -38.66 -57.56
CA PHE A 488 7.98 -38.07 -56.48
C PHE A 488 8.64 -38.37 -55.12
N PHE A 489 8.74 -37.36 -54.27
CA PHE A 489 9.25 -37.50 -52.90
C PHE A 489 8.14 -37.22 -51.89
N CYS A 490 7.87 -38.20 -51.02
CA CYS A 490 6.95 -38.04 -49.89
C CYS A 490 7.74 -37.55 -48.68
N CYS A 491 7.33 -36.41 -48.12
CA CYS A 491 7.94 -35.83 -46.95
C CYS A 491 6.93 -35.77 -45.81
N CYS A 492 7.35 -36.03 -44.57
CA CYS A 492 6.57 -35.78 -43.37
C CYS A 492 7.38 -35.09 -42.27
N TRP A 493 6.77 -34.19 -41.51
CA TRP A 493 7.44 -33.46 -40.42
C TRP A 493 6.46 -33.04 -39.32
N SER A 494 7.00 -32.74 -38.13
CA SER A 494 6.20 -32.22 -37.01
C SER A 494 6.00 -30.71 -37.12
N VAL A 495 4.95 -30.16 -36.48
CA VAL A 495 4.68 -28.71 -36.44
C VAL A 495 5.88 -27.91 -35.91
N ALA A 496 6.67 -28.47 -34.99
CA ALA A 496 7.82 -27.79 -34.40
C ALA A 496 8.88 -27.39 -35.44
N ASP A 497 9.03 -28.19 -36.50
CA ASP A 497 10.07 -28.01 -37.52
C ASP A 497 9.51 -27.53 -38.87
N GLU A 498 8.33 -26.89 -38.88
CA GLU A 498 7.68 -26.46 -40.13
C GLU A 498 8.57 -25.53 -40.98
N LYS A 499 9.27 -24.57 -40.34
CA LYS A 499 10.18 -23.66 -41.04
C LYS A 499 11.37 -24.40 -41.65
N LEU A 500 11.91 -25.38 -40.92
CA LEU A 500 13.03 -26.22 -41.39
C LEU A 500 12.58 -27.07 -42.57
N ALA A 501 11.41 -27.70 -42.46
CA ALA A 501 10.83 -28.53 -43.51
C ALA A 501 10.62 -27.76 -44.82
N TRP A 502 10.03 -26.55 -44.77
CA TRP A 502 9.85 -25.74 -45.98
C TRP A 502 11.18 -25.27 -46.58
N LYS A 503 12.20 -24.98 -45.75
CA LYS A 503 13.56 -24.69 -46.24
C LYS A 503 14.15 -25.88 -47.00
N ILE A 504 14.03 -27.10 -46.44
CA ILE A 504 14.49 -28.34 -47.08
C ILE A 504 13.75 -28.57 -48.41
N ILE A 505 12.43 -28.45 -48.42
CA ILE A 505 11.61 -28.62 -49.64
C ILE A 505 12.00 -27.59 -50.71
N SER A 506 12.29 -26.34 -50.32
CA SER A 506 12.73 -25.31 -51.25
C SER A 506 14.08 -25.64 -51.89
N ILE A 507 15.04 -26.13 -51.11
CA ILE A 507 16.36 -26.58 -51.61
C ILE A 507 16.17 -27.74 -52.60
N MET A 508 15.33 -28.72 -52.24
CA MET A 508 15.06 -29.88 -53.08
C MET A 508 14.35 -29.51 -54.39
N LYS A 509 13.38 -28.59 -54.37
CA LYS A 509 12.70 -28.10 -55.59
C LYS A 509 13.61 -27.28 -56.51
N GLY A 510 14.60 -26.60 -55.95
CA GLY A 510 15.59 -25.82 -56.71
C GLY A 510 16.71 -26.65 -57.34
N SER A 511 16.81 -27.95 -57.01
CA SER A 511 17.89 -28.83 -57.45
C SER A 511 17.41 -29.77 -58.57
N THR A 512 18.30 -30.15 -59.50
CA THR A 512 18.01 -31.18 -60.53
C THR A 512 18.85 -32.41 -60.23
N LEU A 513 18.24 -33.59 -60.20
CA LEU A 513 18.97 -34.84 -60.00
C LEU A 513 19.37 -35.41 -61.37
N GLN A 514 20.66 -35.70 -61.54
CA GLN A 514 21.19 -36.47 -62.67
C GLN A 514 21.29 -37.94 -62.25
N THR A 515 21.00 -38.87 -63.16
CA THR A 515 21.33 -40.29 -62.99
C THR A 515 22.64 -40.56 -63.72
N THR A 516 23.57 -41.26 -63.08
CA THR A 516 24.78 -41.81 -63.72
C THR A 516 24.49 -43.13 -64.39
#